data_AF-A0A3D8SK48-F1
#
_entry.id   AF-A0A3D8SK48-F1
#
_cell.length_a   1.000
_cell.length_b   1.000
_cell.length_c   1.000
_cell.angle_alpha   90.00
_cell.angle_beta   90.00
_cell.angle_gamma   90.00
#
_symmetry.space_group_name_H-M   'P 1'
#
loop_
_entity.id
_entity.type
_entity.pdbx_description
1 polymer ?
#
loop_
_entity_poly.entity_id
_entity_poly.type
_entity_poly.pdbx_seq_one_letter_code
_entity_poly.pdbx_strand_id
1 'polypeptide(L)'
;MHATEACESLINGLSFLAVLAVSAVRHASRYHKLRRRLPQLFLLIFVLWSTADVLLVHRHFHEEQIHLDYRPPERQRIFITSVFWDKERTLPIQWNNAVVELANVFGADNIFVSVYESGGSFGTRDTLRELDGALESVGVQRKITIADPSPDNEALKNPSADRKHIAASARLRNLSLKPLYDLRDAGTFFDRVLFLNDVVFTKEDVLSLLNTNYNTYTAACSFDILCPPSDSDALAIRDADGHETVMQKWPFFRSSRSREAMKFMLPVPVRSCWGDMVFMGTEEIYSTRPYQFRTVPDGLADRHVVASESCLIHADNYISKRRGVYLNPFVRVGDNAAANSAPRPQGHWLSTWEILESIWENRLRRWFSSPFLKGWSLQSRIAEWKKEDENNKERGDFCLTYEIQAAGT
;
A
#
# COMPACT_ATOMS: atom_id res chain seq x y z
N MET A 1 -6.65 -18.01 67.54
CA MET A 1 -7.52 -16.84 67.74
C MET A 1 -7.30 -15.70 66.73
N HIS A 2 -6.18 -15.62 66.00
CA HIS A 2 -5.92 -14.46 65.09
C HIS A 2 -6.43 -14.56 63.63
N ALA A 3 -6.92 -15.72 63.17
CA ALA A 3 -7.35 -15.87 61.77
C ALA A 3 -8.83 -15.54 61.52
N THR A 4 -9.68 -15.66 62.54
CA THR A 4 -11.12 -15.37 62.46
C THR A 4 -11.40 -13.87 62.54
N GLU A 5 -10.65 -13.13 63.36
CA GLU A 5 -10.78 -11.66 63.50
C GLU A 5 -10.33 -10.90 62.24
N ALA A 6 -9.29 -11.40 61.54
CA ALA A 6 -8.82 -10.80 60.29
C ALA A 6 -9.82 -10.98 59.13
N CYS A 7 -10.57 -12.10 59.12
CA CYS A 7 -11.57 -12.38 58.10
C CYS A 7 -12.85 -11.55 58.30
N GLU A 8 -13.28 -11.34 59.55
CA GLU A 8 -14.39 -10.43 59.86
C GLU A 8 -14.04 -8.96 59.55
N SER A 9 -12.81 -8.52 59.77
CA SER A 9 -12.38 -7.16 59.39
C SER A 9 -12.38 -6.92 57.88
N LEU A 10 -12.05 -7.92 57.07
CA LEU A 10 -12.06 -7.83 55.61
C LEU A 10 -13.47 -7.89 55.03
N ILE A 11 -14.35 -8.73 55.59
CA ILE A 11 -15.77 -8.80 55.21
C ILE A 11 -16.49 -7.50 55.59
N ASN A 12 -16.24 -6.96 56.79
CA ASN A 12 -16.80 -5.68 57.23
C ASN A 12 -16.25 -4.48 56.42
N GLY A 13 -14.98 -4.53 55.99
CA GLY A 13 -14.39 -3.53 55.10
C GLY A 13 -14.98 -3.55 53.68
N LEU A 14 -15.24 -4.74 53.13
CA LEU A 14 -15.93 -4.91 51.85
C LEU A 14 -17.42 -4.53 51.93
N SER A 15 -18.09 -4.79 53.05
CA SER A 15 -19.45 -4.31 53.30
C SER A 15 -19.51 -2.78 53.45
N PHE A 16 -18.51 -2.14 54.08
CA PHE A 16 -18.42 -0.67 54.14
C PHE A 16 -18.16 -0.04 52.76
N LEU A 17 -17.31 -0.64 51.94
CA LEU A 17 -17.06 -0.19 50.57
C LEU A 17 -18.28 -0.41 49.66
N ALA A 18 -19.01 -1.50 49.83
CA ALA A 18 -20.28 -1.74 49.14
C ALA A 18 -21.37 -0.75 49.60
N VAL A 19 -21.45 -0.42 50.88
CA VAL A 19 -22.37 0.60 51.41
C VAL A 19 -21.98 2.01 50.94
N LEU A 20 -20.68 2.33 50.82
CA LEU A 20 -20.21 3.59 50.25
C LEU A 20 -20.46 3.66 48.73
N ALA A 21 -20.30 2.57 47.99
CA ALA A 21 -20.63 2.49 46.57
C ALA A 21 -22.15 2.60 46.34
N VAL A 22 -22.96 1.93 47.15
CA VAL A 22 -24.43 2.02 47.12
C VAL A 22 -24.90 3.41 47.58
N SER A 23 -24.23 4.03 48.56
CA SER A 23 -24.50 5.40 49.01
C SER A 23 -24.10 6.43 47.94
N ALA A 24 -22.96 6.25 47.25
CA ALA A 24 -22.55 7.09 46.13
C ALA A 24 -23.49 6.94 44.91
N VAL A 25 -23.96 5.73 44.62
CA VAL A 25 -24.98 5.45 43.60
C VAL A 25 -26.34 6.04 44.01
N ARG A 26 -26.70 5.99 45.30
CA ARG A 26 -27.90 6.64 45.85
C ARG A 26 -27.78 8.17 45.96
N HIS A 27 -26.58 8.71 46.09
CA HIS A 27 -26.33 10.15 46.04
C HIS A 27 -26.32 10.68 44.61
N ALA A 28 -25.81 9.90 43.64
CA ALA A 28 -25.93 10.17 42.22
C ALA A 28 -27.39 10.02 41.71
N SER A 29 -28.19 9.15 42.33
CA SER A 29 -29.63 9.01 42.01
C SER A 29 -30.49 10.19 42.46
N ARG A 30 -30.03 11.00 43.42
CA ARG A 30 -30.69 12.26 43.85
C ARG A 30 -30.51 13.41 42.86
N TYR A 31 -29.55 13.36 41.95
CA TYR A 31 -29.38 14.33 40.88
C TYR A 31 -30.00 13.84 39.57
N HIS A 32 -31.33 13.65 39.56
CA HIS A 32 -32.10 13.35 38.35
C HIS A 32 -31.79 14.32 37.19
N LYS A 33 -31.49 15.59 37.51
CA LYS A 33 -31.03 16.61 36.56
C LYS A 33 -29.64 16.31 35.97
N LEU A 34 -28.70 15.75 36.74
CA LEU A 34 -27.35 15.43 36.28
C LEU A 34 -27.35 14.15 35.41
N ARG A 35 -28.09 13.11 35.82
CA ARG A 35 -28.27 11.88 35.01
C ARG A 35 -28.95 12.16 33.66
N ARG A 36 -29.86 13.13 33.59
CA ARG A 36 -30.48 13.61 32.34
C ARG A 36 -29.53 14.45 31.48
N ARG A 37 -28.55 15.14 32.10
CA ARG A 37 -27.56 15.98 31.41
C ARG A 37 -26.34 15.22 30.91
N LEU A 38 -25.98 14.08 31.52
CA LEU A 38 -24.88 13.23 31.04
C LEU A 38 -25.01 12.82 29.56
N PRO A 39 -26.13 12.23 29.07
CA PRO A 39 -26.26 11.89 27.66
C PRO A 39 -26.22 13.13 26.75
N GLN A 40 -26.72 14.27 27.23
CA GLN A 40 -26.65 15.55 26.49
C GLN A 40 -25.21 16.05 26.38
N LEU A 41 -24.40 15.92 27.45
CA LEU A 41 -22.98 16.24 27.45
C LEU A 41 -22.18 15.28 26.55
N PHE A 42 -22.46 13.97 26.61
CA PHE A 42 -21.82 13.00 25.72
C PHE A 42 -22.18 13.26 24.25
N LEU A 43 -23.44 13.57 23.96
CA LEU A 43 -23.86 13.95 22.61
C LEU A 43 -23.17 15.23 22.15
N LEU A 44 -23.09 16.25 23.01
CA LEU A 44 -22.40 17.51 22.71
C LEU A 44 -20.90 17.29 22.44
N ILE A 45 -20.21 16.52 23.29
CA ILE A 45 -18.81 16.15 23.08
C ILE A 45 -18.64 15.36 21.78
N PHE A 46 -19.52 14.38 21.52
CA PHE A 46 -19.50 13.59 20.29
C PHE A 46 -19.66 14.47 19.04
N VAL A 47 -20.62 15.39 19.05
CA VAL A 47 -20.85 16.33 17.95
C VAL A 47 -19.64 17.24 17.78
N LEU A 48 -19.18 17.91 18.86
CA LEU A 48 -18.03 18.81 18.80
C LEU A 48 -16.76 18.09 18.30
N TRP A 49 -16.49 16.88 18.78
CA TRP A 49 -15.34 16.10 18.35
C TRP A 49 -15.46 15.68 16.88
N SER A 50 -16.63 15.19 16.47
CA SER A 50 -16.86 14.77 15.08
C SER A 50 -16.78 15.95 14.11
N THR A 51 -17.37 17.08 14.48
CA THR A 51 -17.30 18.33 13.71
C THR A 51 -15.86 18.83 13.62
N ALA A 52 -15.10 18.83 14.72
CA ALA A 52 -13.70 19.22 14.69
C ALA A 52 -12.87 18.29 13.79
N ASP A 53 -13.09 16.99 13.84
CA ASP A 53 -12.39 16.01 12.99
C ASP A 53 -12.67 16.26 11.50
N VAL A 54 -13.94 16.48 11.14
CA VAL A 54 -14.35 16.78 9.77
C VAL A 54 -13.77 18.12 9.29
N LEU A 55 -13.83 19.16 10.13
CA LEU A 55 -13.26 20.47 9.81
C LEU A 55 -11.75 20.41 9.61
N LEU A 56 -11.04 19.64 10.43
CA LEU A 56 -9.60 19.42 10.28
C LEU A 56 -9.28 18.73 8.96
N VAL A 57 -10.02 17.67 8.59
CA VAL A 57 -9.81 16.97 7.32
C VAL A 57 -10.08 17.89 6.13
N HIS A 58 -11.21 18.60 6.13
CA HIS A 58 -11.54 19.56 5.08
C HIS A 58 -10.49 20.65 4.95
N ARG A 59 -9.98 21.18 6.06
CA ARG A 59 -8.91 22.17 6.05
C ARG A 59 -7.65 21.63 5.37
N HIS A 60 -7.21 20.42 5.68
CA HIS A 60 -6.00 19.84 5.07
C HIS A 60 -6.22 19.46 3.61
N PHE A 61 -7.44 19.05 3.24
CA PHE A 61 -7.80 18.86 1.84
C PHE A 61 -7.88 20.20 1.08
N HIS A 62 -8.11 21.34 1.77
CA HIS A 62 -8.15 22.66 1.14
C HIS A 62 -6.79 23.36 1.12
N GLU A 63 -5.90 23.10 2.10
CA GLU A 63 -4.51 23.56 2.08
C GLU A 63 -3.69 22.88 0.93
N GLU A 64 -4.34 22.07 0.10
CA GLU A 64 -3.81 21.43 -1.11
C GLU A 64 -3.40 22.43 -2.21
N GLN A 65 -2.34 22.06 -2.94
CA GLN A 65 -1.77 22.62 -4.18
C GLN A 65 -0.51 23.51 -4.07
N ILE A 66 -0.11 24.02 -2.90
CA ILE A 66 0.95 25.05 -2.84
C ILE A 66 2.39 24.50 -2.83
N HIS A 67 2.61 23.19 -2.69
CA HIS A 67 3.97 22.62 -2.52
C HIS A 67 4.41 21.55 -3.52
N LEU A 68 3.64 21.28 -4.58
CA LEU A 68 4.12 20.42 -5.67
C LEU A 68 4.98 21.26 -6.60
N ASP A 69 6.28 21.36 -6.30
CA ASP A 69 7.24 21.71 -7.33
C ASP A 69 7.25 20.56 -8.34
N TYR A 70 6.57 20.74 -9.47
CA TYR A 70 6.49 19.73 -10.53
C TYR A 70 7.76 19.68 -11.37
N ARG A 71 8.86 20.30 -10.93
CA ARG A 71 10.12 20.21 -11.65
C ARG A 71 10.78 18.87 -11.33
N PRO A 72 11.14 18.08 -12.36
CA PRO A 72 12.02 16.94 -12.13
C PRO A 72 13.32 17.48 -11.52
N PRO A 73 13.87 16.83 -10.48
CA PRO A 73 15.17 17.23 -9.95
C PRO A 73 16.21 17.20 -11.09
N GLU A 74 17.04 18.24 -11.18
CA GLU A 74 18.05 18.32 -12.25
C GLU A 74 18.90 17.04 -12.27
N ARG A 75 18.99 16.41 -13.46
CA ARG A 75 19.87 15.26 -13.77
C ARG A 75 19.49 13.90 -13.17
N GLN A 76 18.26 13.69 -12.73
CA GLN A 76 17.83 12.34 -12.35
C GLN A 76 17.66 11.42 -13.57
N ARG A 77 18.28 10.24 -13.50
CA ARG A 77 18.12 9.17 -14.50
C ARG A 77 17.10 8.15 -14.03
N ILE A 78 16.09 7.87 -14.83
CA ILE A 78 14.96 7.02 -14.48
C ILE A 78 14.91 5.78 -15.38
N PHE A 79 14.93 4.59 -14.78
CA PHE A 79 14.64 3.35 -15.48
C PHE A 79 13.14 3.05 -15.35
N ILE A 80 12.39 3.15 -16.43
CA ILE A 80 10.96 2.85 -16.47
C ILE A 80 10.80 1.37 -16.81
N THR A 81 9.98 0.66 -16.04
CA THR A 81 9.72 -0.76 -16.25
C THR A 81 8.24 -1.11 -16.15
N SER A 82 7.76 -1.95 -17.07
CA SER A 82 6.38 -2.40 -17.10
C SER A 82 6.28 -3.88 -17.46
N VAL A 83 5.28 -4.54 -16.88
CA VAL A 83 4.94 -5.93 -17.17
C VAL A 83 3.50 -5.98 -17.62
N PHE A 84 3.27 -6.54 -18.80
CA PHE A 84 1.94 -6.77 -19.34
C PHE A 84 1.73 -8.25 -19.59
N TRP A 85 0.49 -8.69 -19.37
CA TRP A 85 0.06 -10.04 -19.68
C TRP A 85 -1.41 -9.99 -20.08
N ASP A 86 -1.92 -11.09 -20.65
CA ASP A 86 -3.29 -11.15 -21.14
C ASP A 86 -4.35 -11.04 -20.03
N LYS A 87 -4.82 -9.81 -19.80
CA LYS A 87 -5.98 -9.51 -18.94
C LYS A 87 -7.29 -9.41 -19.75
N GLU A 88 -7.35 -9.97 -20.97
CA GLU A 88 -8.48 -9.84 -21.91
C GLU A 88 -8.77 -8.39 -22.38
N ARG A 89 -7.96 -7.42 -21.94
CA ARG A 89 -8.10 -5.99 -22.26
C ARG A 89 -6.89 -5.49 -23.05
N THR A 90 -7.16 -4.71 -24.10
CA THR A 90 -6.13 -4.02 -24.88
C THR A 90 -5.54 -2.86 -24.07
N LEU A 91 -4.22 -2.75 -24.04
CA LEU A 91 -3.51 -1.62 -23.45
C LEU A 91 -3.97 -0.31 -24.11
N PRO A 92 -4.41 0.71 -23.34
CA PRO A 92 -4.88 1.96 -23.93
C PRO A 92 -3.74 2.74 -24.58
N ILE A 93 -3.98 3.30 -25.78
CA ILE A 93 -3.00 4.15 -26.47
C ILE A 93 -2.56 5.37 -25.63
N GLN A 94 -3.41 5.84 -24.71
CA GLN A 94 -3.07 6.93 -23.80
C GLN A 94 -1.87 6.58 -22.90
N TRP A 95 -1.68 5.30 -22.58
CA TRP A 95 -0.53 4.84 -21.80
C TRP A 95 0.78 5.10 -22.55
N ASN A 96 0.83 4.75 -23.84
CA ASN A 96 2.00 5.03 -24.68
C ASN A 96 2.33 6.52 -24.76
N ASN A 97 1.30 7.33 -25.00
CA ASN A 97 1.46 8.79 -25.09
C ASN A 97 2.02 9.37 -23.79
N ALA A 98 1.54 8.90 -22.64
CA ALA A 98 2.03 9.33 -21.34
C ALA A 98 3.50 8.93 -21.14
N VAL A 99 3.90 7.72 -21.52
CA VAL A 99 5.32 7.29 -21.43
C VAL A 99 6.23 8.11 -22.34
N VAL A 100 5.80 8.40 -23.57
CA VAL A 100 6.54 9.27 -24.49
C VAL A 100 6.63 10.69 -23.94
N GLU A 101 5.59 11.20 -23.28
CA GLU A 101 5.61 12.51 -22.64
C GLU A 101 6.65 12.61 -21.52
N LEU A 102 6.93 11.52 -20.79
CA LEU A 102 7.99 11.49 -19.78
C LEU A 102 9.38 11.72 -20.39
N ALA A 103 9.60 11.36 -21.65
CA ALA A 103 10.84 11.68 -22.36
C ALA A 103 11.07 13.19 -22.50
N ASN A 104 9.99 13.95 -22.71
CA ASN A 104 10.05 15.41 -22.78
C ASN A 104 10.31 16.05 -21.41
N VAL A 105 9.87 15.39 -20.33
CA VAL A 105 10.03 15.88 -18.95
C VAL A 105 11.44 15.64 -18.42
N PHE A 106 11.95 14.42 -18.55
CA PHE A 106 13.26 14.04 -17.99
C PHE A 106 14.42 14.25 -18.99
N GLY A 107 14.11 14.31 -20.29
CA GLY A 107 15.09 14.25 -21.37
C GLY A 107 15.38 12.82 -21.79
N ALA A 108 15.49 12.58 -23.10
CA ALA A 108 15.64 11.24 -23.67
C ALA A 108 16.89 10.48 -23.14
N ASP A 109 17.99 11.19 -22.89
CA ASP A 109 19.24 10.61 -22.37
C ASP A 109 19.16 10.17 -20.89
N ASN A 110 18.18 10.69 -20.16
CA ASN A 110 17.99 10.42 -18.74
C ASN A 110 16.97 9.31 -18.49
N ILE A 111 16.33 8.76 -19.52
CA ILE A 111 15.36 7.69 -19.34
C ILE A 111 15.71 6.45 -20.14
N PHE A 112 15.32 5.30 -19.59
CA PHE A 112 15.33 4.03 -20.30
C PHE A 112 14.00 3.34 -20.08
N VAL A 113 13.39 2.81 -21.15
CA VAL A 113 12.08 2.14 -21.07
C VAL A 113 12.22 0.63 -21.30
N SER A 114 11.88 -0.17 -20.30
CA SER A 114 11.84 -1.63 -20.37
C SER A 114 10.41 -2.12 -20.28
N VAL A 115 9.93 -2.83 -21.30
CA VAL A 115 8.59 -3.43 -21.28
C VAL A 115 8.72 -4.92 -21.52
N TYR A 116 8.12 -5.72 -20.66
CA TYR A 116 7.99 -7.15 -20.85
C TYR A 116 6.51 -7.53 -20.97
N GLU A 117 6.12 -8.00 -22.14
CA GLU A 117 4.77 -8.44 -22.44
C GLU A 117 4.78 -9.97 -22.66
N SER A 118 3.89 -10.70 -21.99
CA SER A 118 3.72 -12.14 -22.15
C SER A 118 2.29 -12.49 -22.52
N GLY A 119 2.08 -13.05 -23.72
CA GLY A 119 0.83 -13.71 -24.11
C GLY A 119 -0.38 -12.81 -24.34
N GLY A 120 -0.24 -11.49 -24.29
CA GLY A 120 -1.27 -10.48 -24.47
C GLY A 120 -1.94 -10.47 -25.84
N SER A 121 -3.06 -9.75 -25.91
CA SER A 121 -3.90 -9.66 -27.11
C SER A 121 -3.15 -9.04 -28.30
N PHE A 122 -3.64 -9.31 -29.51
CA PHE A 122 -3.11 -8.71 -30.73
C PHE A 122 -3.05 -7.17 -30.65
N GLY A 123 -4.10 -6.55 -30.12
CA GLY A 123 -4.15 -5.10 -29.91
C GLY A 123 -3.06 -4.59 -28.99
N THR A 124 -2.83 -5.26 -27.84
CA THR A 124 -1.74 -4.88 -26.92
C THR A 124 -0.37 -4.98 -27.60
N ARG A 125 -0.12 -6.05 -28.36
CA ARG A 125 1.15 -6.24 -29.08
C ARG A 125 1.37 -5.15 -30.12
N ASP A 126 0.34 -4.77 -30.86
CA ASP A 126 0.42 -3.68 -31.83
C ASP A 126 0.66 -2.32 -31.17
N THR A 127 -0.07 -2.02 -30.09
CA THR A 127 0.16 -0.81 -29.29
C THR A 127 1.60 -0.75 -28.77
N LEU A 128 2.20 -1.86 -28.34
CA LEU A 128 3.60 -1.85 -27.90
C LEU A 128 4.60 -1.68 -29.06
N ARG A 129 4.29 -2.11 -30.27
CA ARG A 129 5.11 -1.80 -31.46
C ARG A 129 5.04 -0.32 -31.84
N GLU A 130 3.87 0.29 -31.70
CA GLU A 130 3.71 1.74 -31.89
C GLU A 130 4.52 2.52 -30.85
N LEU A 131 4.51 2.08 -29.58
CA LEU A 131 5.36 2.65 -28.53
C LEU A 131 6.84 2.55 -28.89
N ASP A 132 7.27 1.40 -29.41
CA ASP A 132 8.66 1.19 -29.81
C ASP A 132 9.10 2.25 -30.84
N GLY A 133 8.35 2.40 -31.93
CA GLY A 133 8.64 3.41 -32.96
C GLY A 133 8.56 4.84 -32.42
N ALA A 134 7.59 5.13 -31.55
CA ALA A 134 7.44 6.47 -30.96
C ALA A 134 8.64 6.84 -30.09
N LEU A 135 9.10 5.93 -29.22
CA LEU A 135 10.29 6.13 -28.38
C LEU A 135 11.57 6.24 -29.21
N GLU A 136 11.67 5.50 -30.32
CA GLU A 136 12.79 5.65 -31.26
C GLU A 136 12.87 7.04 -31.85
N SER A 137 11.73 7.56 -32.30
CA SER A 137 11.65 8.85 -32.97
C SER A 137 12.09 10.02 -32.09
N VAL A 138 11.97 9.88 -30.77
CA VAL A 138 12.39 10.87 -29.77
C VAL A 138 13.74 10.53 -29.12
N GLY A 139 14.44 9.49 -29.59
CA GLY A 139 15.79 9.14 -29.15
C GLY A 139 15.89 8.45 -27.80
N VAL A 140 14.80 7.86 -27.29
CA VAL A 140 14.80 7.18 -25.99
C VAL A 140 15.33 5.76 -26.12
N GLN A 141 16.30 5.41 -25.27
CA GLN A 141 16.78 4.03 -25.17
C GLN A 141 15.70 3.13 -24.54
N ARG A 142 15.52 1.95 -25.12
CA ARG A 142 14.43 1.05 -24.71
C ARG A 142 14.72 -0.41 -25.00
N LYS A 143 13.95 -1.28 -24.35
CA LYS A 143 13.86 -2.72 -24.64
C LYS A 143 12.42 -3.18 -24.44
N ILE A 144 11.72 -3.36 -25.56
CA ILE A 144 10.34 -3.87 -25.58
C ILE A 144 10.38 -5.34 -26.00
N THR A 145 10.01 -6.22 -25.09
CA THR A 145 9.96 -7.67 -25.32
C THR A 145 8.51 -8.11 -25.42
N ILE A 146 8.11 -8.60 -26.60
CA ILE A 146 6.80 -9.20 -26.85
C ILE A 146 7.02 -10.72 -26.92
N ALA A 147 6.69 -11.43 -25.84
CA ALA A 147 6.93 -12.86 -25.69
C ALA A 147 5.68 -13.68 -25.99
N ASP A 148 5.91 -14.91 -26.48
CA ASP A 148 4.83 -15.89 -26.65
C ASP A 148 4.21 -16.28 -25.30
N PRO A 149 2.93 -16.74 -25.30
CA PRO A 149 2.28 -17.23 -24.08
C PRO A 149 3.13 -18.31 -23.37
N SER A 150 3.17 -18.24 -22.05
CA SER A 150 3.91 -19.16 -21.20
C SER A 150 3.00 -19.73 -20.10
N PRO A 151 3.40 -20.79 -19.37
CA PRO A 151 2.64 -21.30 -18.23
C PRO A 151 2.35 -20.25 -17.15
N ASP A 152 3.15 -19.18 -17.09
CA ASP A 152 2.93 -18.06 -16.16
C ASP A 152 1.62 -17.31 -16.47
N ASN A 153 1.19 -17.27 -17.73
CA ASN A 153 -0.08 -16.66 -18.12
C ASN A 153 -1.29 -17.35 -17.48
N GLU A 154 -1.30 -18.67 -17.42
CA GLU A 154 -2.38 -19.41 -16.75
C GLU A 154 -2.30 -19.27 -15.24
N ALA A 155 -1.10 -19.23 -14.67
CA ALA A 155 -0.92 -19.01 -13.23
C ALA A 155 -1.42 -17.63 -12.78
N LEU A 156 -1.29 -16.59 -13.62
CA LEU A 156 -1.76 -15.24 -13.32
C LEU A 156 -3.28 -15.10 -13.28
N LYS A 157 -4.03 -16.06 -13.85
CA LYS A 157 -5.49 -16.13 -13.75
C LYS A 157 -5.98 -16.62 -12.38
N ASN A 158 -5.10 -17.22 -11.57
CA ASN A 158 -5.44 -17.62 -10.20
C ASN A 158 -5.65 -16.39 -9.30
N PRO A 159 -6.34 -16.54 -8.14
CA PRO A 159 -6.45 -15.48 -7.14
C PRO A 159 -5.09 -14.89 -6.76
N SER A 160 -5.02 -13.60 -6.43
CA SER A 160 -3.75 -12.92 -6.15
C SER A 160 -2.99 -13.48 -4.95
N ALA A 161 -3.69 -14.15 -4.02
CA ALA A 161 -3.11 -14.87 -2.88
C ALA A 161 -2.82 -16.36 -3.20
N ASP A 162 -2.78 -16.77 -4.46
CA ASP A 162 -2.35 -18.11 -4.88
C ASP A 162 -0.82 -18.13 -5.08
N ARG A 163 -0.16 -19.22 -4.65
CA ARG A 163 1.31 -19.30 -4.74
C ARG A 163 1.83 -19.27 -6.17
N LYS A 164 1.08 -19.82 -7.14
CA LYS A 164 1.49 -19.85 -8.56
C LYS A 164 1.36 -18.46 -9.17
N HIS A 165 0.28 -17.74 -8.85
CA HIS A 165 0.09 -16.35 -9.25
C HIS A 165 1.29 -15.49 -8.79
N ILE A 166 1.63 -15.55 -7.49
CA ILE A 166 2.73 -14.76 -6.92
C ILE A 166 4.07 -15.14 -7.56
N ALA A 167 4.32 -16.44 -7.78
CA ALA A 167 5.55 -16.91 -8.42
C ALA A 167 5.69 -16.42 -9.87
N ALA A 168 4.59 -16.43 -10.63
CA ALA A 168 4.53 -15.90 -12.00
C ALA A 168 4.77 -14.38 -12.02
N SER A 169 4.08 -13.63 -11.15
CA SER A 169 4.27 -12.18 -10.99
C SER A 169 5.73 -11.84 -10.67
N ALA A 170 6.35 -12.56 -9.74
CA ALA A 170 7.75 -12.36 -9.38
C ALA A 170 8.69 -12.61 -10.57
N ARG A 171 8.48 -13.70 -11.32
CA ARG A 171 9.28 -14.03 -12.51
C ARG A 171 9.19 -12.94 -13.57
N LEU A 172 7.97 -12.52 -13.94
CA LEU A 172 7.78 -11.53 -14.99
C LEU A 172 8.36 -10.16 -14.61
N ARG A 173 8.22 -9.72 -13.35
CA ARG A 173 8.86 -8.49 -12.85
C ARG A 173 10.39 -8.57 -12.87
N ASN A 174 10.96 -9.73 -12.56
CA ASN A 174 12.41 -9.92 -12.67
C ASN A 174 12.88 -9.88 -14.14
N LEU A 175 12.09 -10.42 -15.07
CA LEU A 175 12.39 -10.37 -16.50
C LEU A 175 12.38 -8.94 -17.04
N SER A 176 11.42 -8.10 -16.63
CA SER A 176 11.39 -6.68 -17.03
C SER A 176 12.53 -5.85 -16.42
N LEU A 177 13.12 -6.30 -15.30
CA LEU A 177 14.32 -5.70 -14.70
C LEU A 177 15.64 -6.17 -15.32
N LYS A 178 15.66 -7.25 -16.12
CA LYS A 178 16.90 -7.76 -16.72
C LYS A 178 17.71 -6.68 -17.48
N PRO A 179 17.09 -5.78 -18.27
CA PRO A 179 17.85 -4.73 -18.95
C PRO A 179 18.54 -3.75 -18.00
N LEU A 180 18.00 -3.51 -16.81
CA LEU A 180 18.65 -2.67 -15.79
C LEU A 180 19.97 -3.29 -15.31
N TYR A 181 19.98 -4.61 -15.15
CA TYR A 181 21.19 -5.37 -14.77
C TYR A 181 22.20 -5.42 -15.90
N ASP A 182 21.75 -5.68 -17.13
CA ASP A 182 22.61 -5.65 -18.32
C ASP A 182 23.28 -4.27 -18.48
N LEU A 183 22.53 -3.18 -18.27
CA LEU A 183 23.03 -1.80 -18.33
C LEU A 183 24.00 -1.48 -17.19
N ARG A 184 23.72 -1.94 -15.96
CA ARG A 184 24.62 -1.82 -14.81
C ARG A 184 25.97 -2.46 -15.12
N ASP A 185 25.96 -3.67 -15.67
CA ASP A 185 27.18 -4.42 -16.00
C ASP A 185 27.96 -3.75 -17.16
N ALA A 186 27.26 -3.02 -18.03
CA ALA A 186 27.84 -2.14 -19.04
C ALA A 186 28.27 -0.75 -18.51
N GLY A 187 28.15 -0.47 -17.21
CA GLY A 187 28.56 0.80 -16.58
C GLY A 187 27.54 1.93 -16.67
N THR A 188 26.28 1.63 -17.01
CA THR A 188 25.18 2.60 -17.06
C THR A 188 24.29 2.46 -15.82
N PHE A 189 24.14 3.58 -15.08
CA PHE A 189 23.39 3.61 -13.82
C PHE A 189 22.23 4.59 -13.86
N PHE A 190 21.17 4.28 -13.10
CA PHE A 190 19.95 5.06 -12.95
C PHE A 190 19.73 5.36 -11.47
N ASP A 191 19.13 6.50 -11.13
CA ASP A 191 18.88 6.92 -9.75
C ASP A 191 17.61 6.29 -9.17
N ARG A 192 16.64 5.98 -10.04
CA ARG A 192 15.33 5.45 -9.67
C ARG A 192 14.83 4.44 -10.69
N VAL A 193 14.05 3.49 -10.21
CA VAL A 193 13.19 2.65 -11.04
C VAL A 193 11.75 3.13 -10.89
N LEU A 194 11.06 3.35 -12.02
CA LEU A 194 9.63 3.60 -12.07
C LEU A 194 8.93 2.35 -12.58
N PHE A 195 8.21 1.64 -11.72
CA PHE A 195 7.30 0.59 -12.12
C PHE A 195 5.97 1.20 -12.55
N LEU A 196 5.53 0.88 -13.77
CA LEU A 196 4.23 1.27 -14.30
C LEU A 196 3.44 0.02 -14.67
N ASN A 197 2.30 -0.20 -14.02
CA ASN A 197 1.29 -1.14 -14.48
C ASN A 197 0.43 -0.49 -15.60
N ASP A 198 -0.65 -1.16 -16.01
CA ASP A 198 -1.60 -0.78 -17.06
C ASP A 198 -2.62 0.31 -16.66
N VAL A 199 -2.17 1.33 -15.93
CA VAL A 199 -3.02 2.41 -15.40
C VAL A 199 -3.00 3.68 -16.25
N VAL A 200 -4.03 4.52 -16.08
CA VAL A 200 -4.06 5.86 -16.67
C VAL A 200 -3.42 6.86 -15.72
N PHE A 201 -2.42 7.60 -16.20
CA PHE A 201 -1.66 8.59 -15.44
C PHE A 201 -1.24 9.79 -16.30
N THR A 202 -0.86 10.91 -15.66
CA THR A 202 -0.24 12.07 -16.31
C THR A 202 1.20 12.28 -15.87
N LYS A 203 1.95 13.16 -16.55
CA LYS A 203 3.29 13.56 -16.09
C LYS A 203 3.28 14.17 -14.68
N GLU A 204 2.23 14.91 -14.31
CA GLU A 204 2.08 15.50 -12.98
C GLU A 204 1.90 14.42 -11.90
N ASP A 205 1.26 13.30 -12.21
CA ASP A 205 1.21 12.14 -11.30
C ASP A 205 2.60 11.58 -11.04
N VAL A 206 3.40 11.38 -12.09
CA VAL A 206 4.77 10.86 -12.00
C VAL A 206 5.66 11.83 -11.21
N LEU A 207 5.62 13.12 -11.53
CA LEU A 207 6.42 14.14 -10.85
C LEU A 207 6.02 14.31 -9.38
N SER A 208 4.71 14.27 -9.08
CA SER A 208 4.21 14.27 -7.70
C SER A 208 4.69 13.04 -6.92
N LEU A 209 4.65 11.86 -7.56
CA LEU A 209 5.13 10.63 -6.92
C LEU A 209 6.63 10.68 -6.66
N LEU A 210 7.42 11.17 -7.62
CA LEU A 210 8.87 11.34 -7.49
C LEU A 210 9.25 12.28 -6.34
N ASN A 211 8.46 13.32 -6.14
CA ASN A 211 8.70 14.33 -5.10
C ASN A 211 8.10 13.97 -3.74
N THR A 212 7.51 12.77 -3.59
CA THR A 212 7.02 12.26 -2.31
C THR A 212 8.07 12.40 -1.21
N ASN A 213 7.69 12.91 -0.04
CA ASN A 213 8.61 13.09 1.09
C ASN A 213 9.92 13.81 0.72
N TYR A 214 9.82 14.88 -0.07
CA TYR A 214 10.98 15.64 -0.57
C TYR A 214 12.01 14.76 -1.30
N ASN A 215 11.53 13.80 -2.10
CA ASN A 215 12.35 12.83 -2.84
C ASN A 215 13.29 11.99 -1.93
N THR A 216 12.95 11.89 -0.63
CA THR A 216 13.71 11.14 0.36
C THR A 216 12.93 9.91 0.79
N TYR A 217 13.05 8.83 0.04
CA TYR A 217 12.41 7.55 0.35
C TYR A 217 13.19 6.39 -0.26
N THR A 218 12.87 5.16 0.17
CA THR A 218 13.29 3.94 -0.52
C THR A 218 12.29 3.54 -1.59
N ALA A 219 10.99 3.66 -1.29
CA ALA A 219 9.95 3.53 -2.29
C ALA A 219 8.78 4.50 -2.02
N ALA A 220 8.15 4.95 -3.10
CA ALA A 220 6.94 5.76 -3.07
C ALA A 220 5.92 5.18 -4.04
N CYS A 221 4.71 4.89 -3.55
CA CYS A 221 3.65 4.27 -4.34
C CYS A 221 2.46 5.20 -4.52
N SER A 222 1.83 5.12 -5.69
CA SER A 222 0.50 5.68 -5.90
C SER A 222 -0.57 4.87 -5.17
N PHE A 223 -1.80 5.36 -5.22
CA PHE A 223 -2.92 4.72 -4.54
C PHE A 223 -4.24 4.96 -5.29
N ASP A 224 -4.95 3.89 -5.67
CA ASP A 224 -6.34 4.02 -6.12
C ASP A 224 -7.26 4.08 -4.90
N ILE A 225 -7.90 5.23 -4.70
CA ILE A 225 -8.85 5.47 -3.61
C ILE A 225 -10.27 4.97 -3.98
N LEU A 226 -10.59 4.92 -5.27
CA LEU A 226 -11.94 4.71 -5.78
C LEU A 226 -12.24 3.23 -6.04
N CYS A 227 -11.20 2.45 -6.31
CA CYS A 227 -11.29 1.00 -6.33
C CYS A 227 -10.87 0.47 -4.95
N PRO A 228 -11.64 -0.43 -4.30
CA PRO A 228 -11.08 -1.26 -3.25
C PRO A 228 -9.75 -1.82 -3.78
N PRO A 229 -8.63 -1.74 -3.05
CA PRO A 229 -7.36 -2.30 -3.50
C PRO A 229 -7.65 -3.66 -4.12
N SER A 230 -7.19 -3.83 -5.37
CA SER A 230 -7.26 -5.12 -6.05
C SER A 230 -6.76 -6.19 -5.08
N ASP A 231 -7.21 -7.44 -5.20
CA ASP A 231 -6.75 -8.50 -4.30
C ASP A 231 -5.21 -8.52 -4.21
N SER A 232 -4.50 -8.12 -5.28
CA SER A 232 -3.05 -7.95 -5.30
C SER A 232 -2.55 -6.73 -4.49
N ASP A 233 -3.12 -5.54 -4.67
CA ASP A 233 -2.71 -4.35 -3.90
C ASP A 233 -3.02 -4.49 -2.41
N ALA A 234 -4.13 -5.17 -2.08
CA ALA A 234 -4.50 -5.47 -0.71
C ALA A 234 -3.46 -6.37 -0.02
N LEU A 235 -2.80 -7.25 -0.78
CA LEU A 235 -1.71 -8.07 -0.29
C LEU A 235 -0.40 -7.29 -0.14
N ALA A 236 -0.15 -6.33 -1.03
CA ALA A 236 1.06 -5.52 -1.04
C ALA A 236 1.10 -4.45 0.06
N ILE A 237 -0.04 -3.81 0.36
CA ILE A 237 -0.10 -2.68 1.29
C ILE A 237 -0.06 -3.14 2.75
N ARG A 238 0.89 -2.59 3.51
CA ARG A 238 1.02 -2.82 4.97
C ARG A 238 1.27 -1.50 5.65
N ASP A 239 0.48 -1.16 6.66
CA ASP A 239 0.62 0.10 7.38
C ASP A 239 1.99 0.23 8.09
N ALA A 240 2.27 1.37 8.73
CA ALA A 240 3.56 1.61 9.37
C ALA A 240 3.93 0.55 10.43
N ASP A 241 2.94 -0.09 11.04
CA ASP A 241 3.09 -1.14 12.03
C ASP A 241 3.10 -2.55 11.42
N GLY A 242 2.91 -2.66 10.10
CA GLY A 242 2.90 -3.92 9.34
C GLY A 242 1.54 -4.58 9.24
N HIS A 243 0.45 -3.90 9.60
CA HIS A 243 -0.89 -4.47 9.52
C HIS A 243 -1.51 -4.27 8.13
N GLU A 244 -2.40 -5.19 7.76
CA GLU A 244 -3.35 -5.02 6.67
C GLU A 244 -4.27 -3.81 6.92
N THR A 245 -4.88 -3.33 5.84
CA THR A 245 -5.96 -2.34 5.94
C THR A 245 -7.12 -2.90 6.78
N VAL A 246 -7.76 -2.03 7.55
CA VAL A 246 -8.90 -2.41 8.41
C VAL A 246 -10.24 -2.30 7.69
N MET A 247 -10.27 -1.63 6.55
CA MET A 247 -11.45 -1.42 5.70
C MET A 247 -11.01 -1.01 4.29
N GLN A 248 -11.94 -0.96 3.35
CA GLN A 248 -11.67 -0.66 1.94
C GLN A 248 -11.91 0.81 1.56
N LYS A 249 -12.34 1.65 2.51
CA LYS A 249 -12.56 3.09 2.30
C LYS A 249 -11.58 3.92 3.12
N TRP A 250 -11.33 5.16 2.70
CA TRP A 250 -10.49 6.09 3.45
C TRP A 250 -11.02 6.32 4.88
N PRO A 251 -10.21 6.46 5.94
CA PRO A 251 -8.76 6.33 5.98
C PRO A 251 -8.37 4.93 6.48
N PHE A 252 -8.39 3.95 5.58
CA PHE A 252 -8.34 2.48 5.76
C PHE A 252 -7.23 1.89 6.65
N PHE A 253 -6.30 2.67 7.19
CA PHE A 253 -5.19 2.19 8.01
C PHE A 253 -5.54 1.96 9.48
N ARG A 254 -4.85 0.98 10.08
CA ARG A 254 -4.90 0.72 11.52
C ARG A 254 -3.94 1.59 12.31
N SER A 255 -2.68 1.67 11.87
CA SER A 255 -1.63 2.45 12.51
C SER A 255 -2.06 3.92 12.59
N SER A 256 -1.84 4.55 13.76
CA SER A 256 -2.10 5.99 13.91
C SER A 256 -1.21 6.78 12.95
N ARG A 257 0.05 6.38 12.77
CA ARG A 257 1.02 7.08 11.93
C ARG A 257 0.57 7.14 10.46
N SER A 258 0.15 6.01 9.90
CA SER A 258 -0.37 5.96 8.53
C SER A 258 -1.73 6.64 8.41
N ARG A 259 -2.64 6.41 9.36
CA ARG A 259 -4.00 6.99 9.31
C ARG A 259 -4.00 8.51 9.44
N GLU A 260 -3.20 9.06 10.34
CA GLU A 260 -3.11 10.51 10.52
C GLU A 260 -2.49 11.18 9.31
N ALA A 261 -1.38 10.63 8.79
CA ALA A 261 -0.80 11.13 7.54
C ALA A 261 -1.82 11.10 6.38
N MET A 262 -2.59 10.01 6.26
CA MET A 262 -3.67 9.89 5.26
C MET A 262 -4.81 10.90 5.50
N LYS A 263 -5.15 11.21 6.75
CA LYS A 263 -6.14 12.25 7.08
C LYS A 263 -5.67 13.65 6.70
N PHE A 264 -4.38 13.90 6.81
CA PHE A 264 -3.76 15.20 6.58
C PHE A 264 -3.14 15.33 5.19
N MET A 265 -3.37 14.37 4.29
CA MET A 265 -2.79 14.34 2.95
C MET A 265 -1.27 14.50 2.95
N LEU A 266 -0.59 13.90 3.93
CA LEU A 266 0.87 13.87 4.02
C LEU A 266 1.40 12.59 3.37
N PRO A 267 2.69 12.54 2.96
CA PRO A 267 3.34 11.28 2.59
C PRO A 267 3.11 10.23 3.68
N VAL A 268 2.36 9.18 3.34
CA VAL A 268 1.85 8.24 4.32
C VAL A 268 2.89 7.16 4.57
N PRO A 269 3.48 7.07 5.77
CA PRO A 269 4.47 6.05 6.06
C PRO A 269 3.79 4.68 6.12
N VAL A 270 4.37 3.71 5.41
CA VAL A 270 3.90 2.32 5.31
C VAL A 270 5.09 1.38 5.42
N ARG A 271 4.85 0.10 5.70
CA ARG A 271 5.88 -0.95 5.61
C ARG A 271 6.10 -1.43 4.19
N SER A 272 5.05 -1.40 3.37
CA SER A 272 5.06 -1.79 1.96
C SER A 272 3.85 -1.22 1.23
N CYS A 273 3.97 -1.05 -0.08
CA CYS A 273 2.90 -0.63 -0.99
C CYS A 273 3.23 -1.01 -2.45
N TRP A 274 2.22 -0.97 -3.32
CA TRP A 274 2.40 -1.09 -4.77
C TRP A 274 1.50 -0.11 -5.52
N GLY A 275 0.17 -0.28 -5.51
CA GLY A 275 -0.78 0.76 -5.94
C GLY A 275 -0.63 1.19 -7.41
N ASP A 276 -0.15 0.27 -8.25
CA ASP A 276 0.00 0.34 -9.71
C ASP A 276 1.03 1.29 -10.34
N MET A 277 1.58 2.23 -9.58
CA MET A 277 2.76 3.01 -9.99
C MET A 277 3.69 3.24 -8.79
N VAL A 278 4.96 2.84 -8.94
CA VAL A 278 5.93 2.83 -7.83
C VAL A 278 7.26 3.38 -8.28
N PHE A 279 7.76 4.39 -7.56
CA PHE A 279 9.18 4.71 -7.59
C PHE A 279 9.94 3.91 -6.54
N MET A 280 11.07 3.31 -6.94
CA MET A 280 12.02 2.67 -6.04
C MET A 280 13.43 3.23 -6.24
N GLY A 281 14.19 3.35 -5.15
CA GLY A 281 15.62 3.62 -5.18
C GLY A 281 16.41 2.43 -5.75
N THR A 282 17.44 2.71 -6.55
CA THR A 282 18.30 1.71 -7.19
C THR A 282 19.48 1.27 -6.32
N GLU A 283 19.66 1.87 -5.15
CA GLU A 283 20.84 1.64 -4.31
C GLU A 283 21.00 0.17 -3.90
N GLU A 284 19.89 -0.55 -3.68
CA GLU A 284 19.92 -1.97 -3.35
C GLU A 284 20.25 -2.83 -4.59
N ILE A 285 19.77 -2.43 -5.76
CA ILE A 285 20.00 -3.10 -7.05
C ILE A 285 21.49 -3.10 -7.41
N TYR A 286 22.19 -2.04 -7.01
CA TYR A 286 23.63 -1.88 -7.22
C TYR A 286 24.46 -2.37 -6.03
N SER A 287 23.84 -2.97 -5.02
CA SER A 287 24.54 -3.60 -3.92
C SER A 287 25.07 -5.00 -4.32
N THR A 288 25.85 -5.63 -3.44
CA THR A 288 26.39 -6.98 -3.66
C THR A 288 25.35 -8.10 -3.52
N ARG A 289 24.09 -7.77 -3.18
CA ARG A 289 23.03 -8.76 -2.96
C ARG A 289 22.02 -8.71 -4.10
N PRO A 290 21.45 -9.86 -4.53
CA PRO A 290 20.42 -9.87 -5.55
C PRO A 290 19.14 -9.22 -4.99
N TYR A 291 18.77 -8.08 -5.55
CA TYR A 291 17.48 -7.43 -5.30
C TYR A 291 16.46 -7.95 -6.31
N GLN A 292 15.68 -8.96 -5.93
CA GLN A 292 14.80 -9.65 -6.85
C GLN A 292 13.42 -9.87 -6.22
N PHE A 293 12.39 -9.80 -7.05
CA PHE A 293 11.07 -10.26 -6.64
C PHE A 293 11.14 -11.75 -6.39
N ARG A 294 10.55 -12.20 -5.28
CA ARG A 294 10.59 -13.60 -4.85
C ARG A 294 9.28 -14.01 -4.18
N THR A 295 9.12 -15.31 -4.01
CA THR A 295 8.10 -15.91 -3.15
C THR A 295 8.65 -16.11 -1.73
N VAL A 296 7.80 -16.60 -0.84
CA VAL A 296 8.23 -17.15 0.45
C VAL A 296 9.03 -18.45 0.24
N PRO A 297 9.87 -18.84 1.21
CA PRO A 297 10.54 -20.16 1.22
C PRO A 297 9.55 -21.33 1.15
N ASP A 298 9.98 -22.44 0.54
CA ASP A 298 9.16 -23.64 0.32
C ASP A 298 8.52 -24.17 1.62
N GLY A 299 9.27 -24.17 2.74
CA GLY A 299 8.73 -24.62 4.03
C GLY A 299 7.57 -23.76 4.58
N LEU A 300 7.45 -22.50 4.17
CA LEU A 300 6.26 -21.67 4.44
C LEU A 300 5.16 -21.92 3.40
N ALA A 301 5.53 -22.05 2.12
CA ALA A 301 4.58 -22.34 1.05
C ALA A 301 3.84 -23.67 1.26
N ASP A 302 4.55 -24.70 1.73
CA ASP A 302 3.99 -26.03 2.08
C ASP A 302 2.99 -25.96 3.25
N ARG A 303 3.03 -24.88 4.04
CA ARG A 303 2.08 -24.60 5.13
C ARG A 303 0.92 -23.71 4.69
N HIS A 304 0.74 -23.53 3.38
CA HIS A 304 -0.25 -22.63 2.78
C HIS A 304 -0.11 -21.19 3.28
N VAL A 305 1.13 -20.76 3.49
CA VAL A 305 1.49 -19.37 3.79
C VAL A 305 2.11 -18.76 2.55
N VAL A 306 1.64 -17.58 2.18
CA VAL A 306 2.15 -16.83 1.02
C VAL A 306 2.39 -15.38 1.41
N ALA A 307 3.13 -14.65 0.60
CA ALA A 307 3.25 -13.20 0.66
C ALA A 307 3.40 -12.65 -0.75
N SER A 308 2.77 -11.51 -1.03
CA SER A 308 2.97 -10.83 -2.30
C SER A 308 4.44 -10.48 -2.50
N GLU A 309 4.95 -10.74 -3.70
CA GLU A 309 6.29 -10.36 -4.13
C GLU A 309 6.48 -8.84 -4.06
N SER A 310 5.41 -8.08 -4.29
CA SER A 310 5.35 -6.62 -4.19
C SER A 310 5.41 -6.12 -2.74
N CYS A 311 5.13 -6.96 -1.76
CA CYS A 311 5.40 -6.68 -0.33
C CYS A 311 6.82 -7.08 0.06
N LEU A 312 7.24 -8.30 -0.32
CA LEU A 312 8.53 -8.88 0.07
C LEU A 312 9.72 -8.05 -0.43
N ILE A 313 9.61 -7.45 -1.61
CA ILE A 313 10.65 -6.59 -2.17
C ILE A 313 11.03 -5.42 -1.23
N HIS A 314 10.06 -4.86 -0.49
CA HIS A 314 10.32 -3.80 0.50
C HIS A 314 10.94 -4.34 1.78
N ALA A 315 10.57 -5.55 2.19
CA ALA A 315 11.12 -6.23 3.36
C ALA A 315 12.59 -6.65 3.15
N ASP A 316 12.94 -6.99 1.92
CA ASP A 316 14.29 -7.37 1.53
C ASP A 316 15.22 -6.17 1.37
N ASN A 317 14.67 -5.00 1.06
CA ASN A 317 15.41 -3.75 0.99
C ASN A 317 15.75 -3.23 2.40
N TYR A 318 17.01 -3.35 2.81
CA TYR A 318 17.43 -2.90 4.15
C TYR A 318 17.40 -1.36 4.30
N ILE A 319 17.41 -0.62 3.19
CA ILE A 319 17.36 0.85 3.17
C ILE A 319 15.94 1.33 3.54
N SER A 320 14.91 0.51 3.34
CA SER A 320 13.52 0.81 3.73
C SER A 320 13.39 1.23 5.19
N LYS A 321 14.21 0.66 6.09
CA LYS A 321 14.21 1.04 7.52
C LYS A 321 14.80 2.42 7.80
N ARG A 322 15.61 2.95 6.88
CA ARG A 322 16.33 4.23 7.01
C ARG A 322 15.58 5.36 6.33
N ARG A 323 15.20 5.17 5.06
CA ARG A 323 14.52 6.21 4.26
C ARG A 323 13.01 6.05 4.19
N GLY A 324 12.46 4.91 4.62
CA GLY A 324 11.02 4.68 4.65
C GLY A 324 10.41 4.29 3.30
N VAL A 325 9.22 3.72 3.39
CA VAL A 325 8.32 3.49 2.25
C VAL A 325 7.09 4.37 2.47
N TYR A 326 6.65 5.04 1.41
CA TYR A 326 5.55 6.00 1.48
C TYR A 326 4.48 5.71 0.45
N LEU A 327 3.23 5.83 0.88
CA LEU A 327 2.10 5.94 -0.03
C LEU A 327 1.82 7.43 -0.24
N ASN A 328 1.71 7.86 -1.49
CA ASN A 328 1.40 9.25 -1.83
C ASN A 328 -0.11 9.41 -2.05
N PRO A 329 -0.86 10.05 -1.14
CA PRO A 329 -2.32 10.17 -1.25
C PRO A 329 -2.77 11.10 -2.39
N PHE A 330 -1.85 11.88 -2.99
CA PHE A 330 -2.14 12.78 -4.11
C PHE A 330 -2.11 12.08 -5.48
N VAL A 331 -1.40 10.96 -5.57
CA VAL A 331 -1.17 10.26 -6.84
C VAL A 331 -2.17 9.12 -6.92
N ARG A 332 -3.29 9.41 -7.59
CA ARG A 332 -4.43 8.50 -7.70
C ARG A 332 -4.55 8.02 -9.13
N VAL A 333 -3.90 6.90 -9.41
CA VAL A 333 -3.93 6.24 -10.72
C VAL A 333 -4.80 4.99 -10.61
N GLY A 334 -5.39 4.58 -11.73
CA GLY A 334 -6.25 3.40 -11.80
C GLY A 334 -6.71 3.11 -13.23
N ASP A 335 -7.40 1.98 -13.39
CA ASP A 335 -7.78 1.41 -14.70
C ASP A 335 -8.92 2.15 -15.43
N ASN A 336 -9.66 2.99 -14.69
CA ASN A 336 -10.82 3.70 -15.20
C ASN A 336 -10.42 5.06 -15.78
N ALA A 337 -10.19 5.07 -17.10
CA ALA A 337 -9.94 6.28 -17.87
C ALA A 337 -11.02 7.37 -17.66
N ALA A 338 -12.29 7.00 -17.40
CA ALA A 338 -13.36 7.96 -17.15
C ALA A 338 -13.23 8.71 -15.80
N ALA A 339 -12.58 8.10 -14.80
CA ALA A 339 -12.28 8.74 -13.51
C ALA A 339 -11.01 9.60 -13.58
N ASN A 340 -10.05 9.23 -14.45
CA ASN A 340 -8.72 9.86 -14.53
C ASN A 340 -8.57 10.90 -15.67
N SER A 341 -9.51 10.95 -16.64
CA SER A 341 -9.48 11.92 -17.77
C SER A 341 -10.25 13.22 -17.52
N ALA A 342 -11.04 13.30 -16.44
CA ALA A 342 -11.55 14.57 -15.98
C ALA A 342 -10.39 15.38 -15.37
N PRO A 343 -10.27 16.70 -15.63
CA PRO A 343 -9.38 17.54 -14.84
C PRO A 343 -9.66 17.24 -13.37
N ARG A 344 -8.63 16.83 -12.62
CA ARG A 344 -8.76 16.46 -11.20
C ARG A 344 -9.70 17.48 -10.57
N PRO A 345 -10.89 17.09 -10.07
CA PRO A 345 -11.83 18.08 -9.58
C PRO A 345 -11.08 18.91 -8.55
N GLN A 346 -11.06 20.23 -8.76
CA GLN A 346 -10.39 21.20 -7.89
C GLN A 346 -11.09 21.30 -6.51
N GLY A 347 -11.69 20.21 -6.03
CA GLY A 347 -12.51 20.13 -4.85
C GLY A 347 -12.45 18.75 -4.19
N HIS A 348 -13.00 18.69 -2.98
CA HIS A 348 -12.97 17.51 -2.11
C HIS A 348 -13.61 16.30 -2.81
N TRP A 349 -12.81 15.23 -2.98
CA TRP A 349 -13.28 13.96 -3.53
C TRP A 349 -14.14 13.16 -2.53
N LEU A 350 -14.18 13.58 -1.26
CA LEU A 350 -15.08 13.08 -0.23
C LEU A 350 -16.07 14.15 0.20
N SER A 351 -17.33 13.78 0.34
CA SER A 351 -18.33 14.58 1.03
C SER A 351 -18.09 14.60 2.54
N THR A 352 -18.63 15.63 3.21
CA THR A 352 -18.65 15.75 4.67
C THR A 352 -19.23 14.50 5.34
N TRP A 353 -20.27 13.92 4.75
CA TRP A 353 -20.90 12.72 5.29
C TRP A 353 -19.99 11.49 5.15
N GLU A 354 -19.34 11.30 4.00
CA GLU A 354 -18.41 10.18 3.80
C GLU A 354 -17.19 10.27 4.73
N ILE A 355 -16.67 11.48 4.98
CA ILE A 355 -15.60 11.71 5.96
C ILE A 355 -16.06 11.26 7.36
N LEU A 356 -17.23 11.75 7.79
CA LEU A 356 -17.76 11.44 9.11
C LEU A 356 -18.00 9.94 9.29
N GLU A 357 -18.71 9.34 8.35
CA GLU A 357 -19.06 7.91 8.36
C GLU A 357 -17.78 7.06 8.40
N SER A 358 -16.80 7.37 7.56
CA SER A 358 -15.61 6.55 7.45
C SER A 358 -14.65 6.69 8.62
N ILE A 359 -14.53 7.89 9.22
CA ILE A 359 -13.78 8.07 10.47
C ILE A 359 -14.39 7.21 11.58
N TRP A 360 -15.71 7.21 11.72
CA TRP A 360 -16.39 6.44 12.76
C TRP A 360 -16.35 4.94 12.49
N GLU A 361 -16.55 4.50 11.25
CA GLU A 361 -16.39 3.09 10.89
C GLU A 361 -14.98 2.60 11.21
N ASN A 362 -13.94 3.37 10.85
CA ASN A 362 -12.56 3.01 11.16
C ASN A 362 -12.34 2.85 12.67
N ARG A 363 -12.86 3.79 13.48
CA ARG A 363 -12.76 3.73 14.95
C ARG A 363 -13.43 2.48 15.51
N LEU A 364 -14.67 2.21 15.10
CA LEU A 364 -15.43 1.02 15.53
C LEU A 364 -14.69 -0.26 15.15
N ARG A 365 -14.26 -0.38 13.90
CA ARG A 365 -13.48 -1.55 13.45
C ARG A 365 -12.22 -1.74 14.28
N ARG A 366 -11.47 -0.69 14.63
CA ARG A 366 -10.28 -0.82 15.48
C ARG A 366 -10.59 -1.22 16.92
N TRP A 367 -11.69 -0.73 17.49
CA TRP A 367 -12.11 -1.09 18.85
C TRP A 367 -12.58 -2.54 18.95
N PHE A 368 -13.22 -3.05 17.90
CA PHE A 368 -13.80 -4.40 17.89
C PHE A 368 -12.95 -5.45 17.17
N SER A 369 -11.84 -5.06 16.53
CA SER A 369 -10.88 -6.00 15.93
C SER A 369 -9.56 -6.01 16.68
N SER A 370 -9.02 -7.21 16.93
CA SER A 370 -7.67 -7.39 17.49
C SER A 370 -6.75 -8.00 16.42
N PRO A 371 -5.67 -7.31 16.01
CA PRO A 371 -4.69 -7.86 15.07
C PRO A 371 -4.03 -9.10 15.63
N PHE A 372 -3.80 -9.12 16.94
CA PHE A 372 -3.24 -10.26 17.64
C PHE A 372 -4.12 -11.50 17.45
N LEU A 373 -5.44 -11.38 17.71
CA LEU A 373 -6.35 -12.51 17.54
C LEU A 373 -6.48 -12.95 16.07
N LYS A 374 -6.54 -11.99 15.12
CA LYS A 374 -6.62 -12.28 13.68
C LYS A 374 -5.37 -13.00 13.18
N GLY A 375 -4.19 -12.61 13.65
CA GLY A 375 -2.90 -13.13 13.20
C GLY A 375 -2.35 -14.29 14.02
N TRP A 376 -2.96 -14.67 15.15
CA TRP A 376 -2.37 -15.63 16.08
C TRP A 376 -2.11 -16.99 15.43
N SER A 377 -3.06 -17.52 14.66
CA SER A 377 -2.91 -18.80 13.97
C SER A 377 -1.78 -18.77 12.92
N LEU A 378 -1.63 -17.65 12.21
CA LEU A 378 -0.58 -17.48 11.21
C LEU A 378 0.80 -17.37 11.88
N GLN A 379 0.90 -16.55 12.93
CA GLN A 379 2.11 -16.40 13.74
C GLN A 379 2.54 -17.71 14.39
N SER A 380 1.59 -18.54 14.79
CA SER A 380 1.86 -19.87 15.35
C SER A 380 2.49 -20.79 14.29
N ARG A 381 1.95 -20.83 13.06
CA ARG A 381 2.55 -21.60 11.94
C ARG A 381 3.96 -21.12 11.60
N ILE A 382 4.18 -19.81 11.59
CA ILE A 382 5.50 -19.22 11.32
C ILE A 382 6.48 -19.58 12.45
N ALA A 383 6.03 -19.55 13.71
CA ALA A 383 6.85 -19.89 14.86
C ALA A 383 7.22 -21.37 14.89
N GLU A 384 6.32 -22.27 14.48
CA GLU A 384 6.59 -23.70 14.32
C GLU A 384 7.64 -23.93 13.22
N TRP A 385 7.45 -23.34 12.04
CA TRP A 385 8.42 -23.43 10.94
C TRP A 385 9.81 -22.92 11.34
N LYS A 386 9.90 -21.80 12.07
CA LYS A 386 11.17 -21.27 12.59
C LYS A 386 11.86 -22.18 13.61
N LYS A 387 11.12 -23.07 14.29
CA LYS A 387 11.68 -24.02 15.26
C LYS A 387 12.25 -25.28 14.62
N GLU A 388 11.84 -25.60 13.39
CA GLU A 388 12.27 -26.81 12.69
C GLU A 388 13.72 -26.74 12.23
N ASP A 389 14.21 -25.55 11.87
CA ASP A 389 15.59 -25.30 11.47
C ASP A 389 16.01 -23.88 11.87
N GLU A 390 17.17 -23.72 12.50
CA GLU A 390 17.72 -22.40 12.88
C GLU A 390 18.01 -21.48 11.68
N ASN A 391 18.13 -22.07 10.48
CA ASN A 391 18.29 -21.35 9.22
C ASN A 391 16.97 -20.81 8.67
N ASN A 392 15.81 -21.28 9.16
CA ASN A 392 14.50 -20.80 8.72
C ASN A 392 14.27 -19.36 9.14
N LYS A 393 14.43 -18.44 8.19
CA LYS A 393 14.30 -17.00 8.40
C LYS A 393 13.48 -16.38 7.27
N GLU A 394 12.47 -15.62 7.64
CA GLU A 394 11.72 -14.74 6.73
C GLU A 394 11.74 -13.32 7.31
N ARG A 395 12.15 -12.35 6.48
CA ARG A 395 12.31 -10.94 6.85
C ARG A 395 11.00 -10.15 6.69
N GLY A 396 10.14 -10.59 5.78
CA GLY A 396 8.83 -10.03 5.49
C GLY A 396 7.70 -10.74 6.22
N ASP A 397 7.85 -11.03 7.51
CA ASP A 397 6.80 -11.70 8.29
C ASP A 397 5.47 -10.92 8.34
N PHE A 398 5.55 -9.59 8.27
CA PHE A 398 4.41 -8.69 8.14
C PHE A 398 3.69 -8.75 6.78
N CYS A 399 4.32 -9.33 5.76
CA CYS A 399 3.72 -9.57 4.44
C CYS A 399 2.91 -10.87 4.36
N LEU A 400 3.09 -11.77 5.34
CA LEU A 400 2.57 -13.13 5.26
C LEU A 400 1.05 -13.14 5.44
N THR A 401 0.39 -14.00 4.66
CA THR A 401 -1.03 -14.29 4.72
C THR A 401 -1.29 -15.75 4.34
N TYR A 402 -2.54 -16.17 4.38
CA TYR A 402 -2.97 -17.49 3.94
C TYR A 402 -3.11 -17.56 2.42
N GLU A 403 -2.70 -18.70 1.85
CA GLU A 403 -2.94 -19.02 0.44
C GLU A 403 -4.45 -19.11 0.17
N ILE A 404 -4.89 -18.52 -0.95
CA ILE A 404 -6.24 -18.70 -1.48
C ILE A 404 -6.12 -19.45 -2.80
N GLN A 405 -6.69 -20.64 -2.85
CA GLN A 405 -6.72 -21.45 -4.07
C GLN A 405 -8.01 -21.19 -4.84
N ALA A 406 -7.95 -21.26 -6.17
CA ALA A 406 -9.15 -21.24 -7.00
C ALA A 406 -10.09 -22.38 -6.56
N ALA A 407 -11.38 -22.08 -6.37
CA ALA A 407 -12.37 -23.13 -6.15
C ALA A 407 -12.34 -24.06 -7.37
N GLY A 408 -11.98 -25.33 -7.17
CA GLY A 408 -12.03 -26.31 -8.24
C GLY A 408 -13.44 -26.38 -8.81
N THR A 409 -13.59 -26.00 -10.08
CA THR A 409 -14.81 -26.18 -10.86
C THR A 409 -15.06 -27.65 -11.16
#